data_AF-A0AAU7EFX4-F1
#
_entry.id   AF-A0AAU7EFX4-F1
#
_cell.length_a   1.000
_cell.length_b   1.000
_cell.length_c   1.000
_cell.angle_alpha   90.00
_cell.angle_beta   90.00
_cell.angle_gamma   90.00
#
_symmetry.space_group_name_H-M   'P 1'
#
loop_
_entity.id
_entity.type
_entity.pdbx_description
1 polymer ?
#
loop_
_entity_poly.entity_id
_entity_poly.type
_entity_poly.pdbx_seq_one_letter_code
_entity_poly.pdbx_strand_id
1 'polypeptide(L)'
;MKTKNKKHKKDNKTMERVFMLLSPRERKYYRREGNSVMQEVTFEVSDNGELRYIISCLLRTCILALDSENDFASPRLNNCSKDLTIATVLDLVDSILPDAQLASYDAIEKLLLSKSKGQ
;
A
#
# COMPACT_ATOMS: atom_id res chain seq x y z
N MET A 1 19.50 15.60 38.39
CA MET A 1 20.19 15.67 37.08
C MET A 1 20.25 14.35 36.30
N LYS A 2 20.48 13.17 36.92
CA LYS A 2 20.60 11.87 36.21
C LYS A 2 19.33 11.35 35.51
N THR A 3 18.14 11.72 35.99
CA THR A 3 16.84 11.26 35.46
C THR A 3 16.45 11.89 34.13
N LYS A 4 16.74 13.19 33.92
CA LYS A 4 16.48 13.88 32.64
C LYS A 4 17.27 13.26 31.49
N ASN A 5 18.53 12.86 31.74
CA ASN A 5 19.39 12.27 30.72
C ASN A 5 18.95 10.84 30.31
N LYS A 6 18.46 10.04 31.27
CA LYS A 6 17.87 8.71 30.99
C LYS A 6 16.56 8.81 30.19
N LYS A 7 15.71 9.80 30.49
CA LYS A 7 14.45 10.05 29.77
C LYS A 7 14.72 10.46 28.31
N HIS A 8 15.61 11.43 28.09
CA HIS A 8 16.03 11.84 26.75
C HIS A 8 16.58 10.67 25.91
N LYS A 9 17.42 9.81 26.50
CA LYS A 9 17.96 8.63 25.82
C LYS A 9 16.88 7.61 25.45
N LYS A 10 15.83 7.45 26.27
CA LYS A 10 14.68 6.56 25.99
C LYS A 10 13.81 7.14 24.86
N ASP A 11 13.58 8.44 24.87
CA ASP A 11 12.79 9.13 23.85
C ASP A 11 13.49 9.11 22.49
N ASN A 12 14.81 9.29 22.46
CA ASN A 12 15.60 9.16 21.22
C ASN A 12 15.50 7.77 20.59
N LYS A 13 15.65 6.71 21.40
CA LYS A 13 15.46 5.31 20.94
C LYS A 13 14.04 5.02 20.45
N THR A 14 13.06 5.72 21.00
CA THR A 14 11.66 5.62 20.56
C THR A 14 11.51 6.22 19.17
N MET A 15 12.06 7.42 18.95
CA MET A 15 12.08 8.07 17.63
C MET A 15 12.79 7.22 16.57
N GLU A 16 13.98 6.68 16.86
CA GLU A 16 14.73 5.83 15.93
C GLU A 16 13.88 4.64 15.46
N ARG A 17 13.16 3.99 16.37
CA ARG A 17 12.24 2.89 16.02
C ARG A 17 11.07 3.34 15.16
N VAL A 18 10.49 4.52 15.45
CA VAL A 18 9.42 5.08 14.62
C VAL A 18 9.92 5.38 13.20
N PHE A 19 11.12 5.96 13.05
CA PHE A 19 11.72 6.21 11.73
C PHE A 19 11.94 4.93 10.92
N MET A 20 12.42 3.86 11.58
CA MET A 20 12.55 2.55 10.93
C MET A 20 11.20 2.00 10.47
N LEU A 21 10.16 2.13 11.28
CA LEU A 21 8.79 1.67 10.95
C LEU A 21 8.12 2.51 9.86
N LEU A 22 8.50 3.78 9.71
CA LEU A 22 7.98 4.65 8.64
C LEU A 22 8.68 4.46 7.29
N SER A 23 9.80 3.73 7.26
CA SER A 23 10.60 3.49 6.05
C SER A 23 10.70 2.02 5.62
N PRO A 24 9.66 1.18 5.69
CA PRO A 24 9.75 -0.19 5.21
C PRO A 24 9.52 -0.17 3.71
N ARG A 25 10.53 0.23 2.92
CA ARG A 25 10.48 0.01 1.47
C ARG A 25 10.77 -1.45 1.18
N GLU A 26 9.85 -2.32 1.56
CA GLU A 26 9.87 -3.71 1.11
C GLU A 26 9.31 -3.75 -0.30
N ARG A 27 10.20 -3.96 -1.28
CA ARG A 27 9.77 -4.20 -2.66
C ARG A 27 9.18 -5.61 -2.74
N LYS A 28 7.89 -5.70 -3.05
CA LYS A 28 7.26 -6.98 -3.39
C LYS A 28 7.81 -7.43 -4.75
N TYR A 29 8.67 -8.46 -4.75
CA TYR A 29 9.15 -9.09 -5.97
C TYR A 29 8.18 -10.19 -6.38
N TYR A 30 7.28 -9.89 -7.33
CA TYR A 30 6.40 -10.90 -7.91
C TYR A 30 7.19 -11.74 -8.91
N ARG A 31 7.84 -12.82 -8.45
CA ARG A 31 8.49 -13.78 -9.35
C ARG A 31 7.40 -14.66 -10.00
N ARG A 32 6.86 -14.23 -11.14
CA ARG A 32 6.00 -15.09 -11.97
C ARG A 32 6.92 -15.96 -12.83
N GLU A 33 7.00 -17.26 -12.58
CA GLU A 33 7.81 -18.19 -13.38
C GLU A 33 7.44 -18.02 -14.87
N GLY A 34 8.45 -17.71 -15.70
CA GLY A 34 8.30 -17.68 -17.17
C GLY A 34 8.16 -16.32 -17.86
N ASN A 35 8.07 -15.19 -17.16
CA ASN A 35 8.00 -13.86 -17.79
C ASN A 35 9.20 -12.97 -17.44
N SER A 36 10.09 -12.75 -18.42
CA SER A 36 11.33 -11.96 -18.28
C SER A 36 11.13 -10.44 -18.39
N VAL A 37 9.91 -9.96 -18.68
CA VAL A 37 9.61 -8.54 -18.90
C VAL A 37 8.51 -8.12 -17.93
N MET A 38 8.87 -7.89 -16.68
CA MET A 38 7.97 -7.24 -15.72
C MET A 38 8.07 -5.74 -15.95
N GLN A 39 7.00 -5.12 -16.43
CA GLN A 39 6.94 -3.66 -16.61
C GLN A 39 6.78 -3.01 -15.23
N GLU A 40 7.82 -2.34 -14.76
CA GLU A 40 7.75 -1.53 -13.53
C GLU A 40 7.02 -0.23 -13.85
N VAL A 41 5.96 0.05 -13.10
CA VAL A 41 5.21 1.31 -13.18
C VAL A 41 5.24 1.97 -11.81
N THR A 42 5.77 3.19 -11.76
CA THR A 42 5.80 4.00 -10.54
C THR A 42 4.61 4.94 -10.55
N PHE A 43 3.84 4.93 -9.46
CA PHE A 43 2.77 5.89 -9.21
C PHE A 43 3.17 6.76 -8.04
N GLU A 44 3.26 8.07 -8.26
CA GLU A 44 3.41 9.03 -7.19
C GLU A 44 2.02 9.48 -6.74
N VAL A 45 1.80 9.47 -5.43
CA VAL A 45 0.58 9.95 -4.78
C VAL A 45 0.98 10.98 -3.73
N SER A 46 0.21 12.05 -3.63
CA SER A 46 0.41 13.13 -2.67
C SER A 46 0.16 12.69 -1.23
N ASP A 47 -0.90 11.91 -1.00
CA ASP A 47 -1.27 11.39 0.31
C ASP A 47 -2.08 10.07 0.23
N ASN A 48 -2.35 9.49 1.40
CA ASN A 48 -3.14 8.25 1.52
C ASN A 48 -4.60 8.42 1.06
N GLY A 49 -5.13 9.66 1.06
CA GLY A 49 -6.45 9.98 0.54
C GLY A 49 -6.50 9.85 -0.98
N GLU A 50 -5.49 10.37 -1.68
CA GLU A 50 -5.33 10.18 -3.12
C GLU A 50 -5.17 8.70 -3.48
N LEU A 51 -4.30 7.96 -2.77
CA LEU A 51 -4.15 6.51 -2.97
C LEU A 51 -5.49 5.77 -2.83
N ARG A 52 -6.24 6.07 -1.77
CA ARG A 52 -7.57 5.49 -1.54
C ARG A 52 -8.56 5.86 -2.65
N TYR A 53 -8.51 7.10 -3.14
CA TYR A 53 -9.33 7.55 -4.25
C TYR A 53 -9.03 6.77 -5.53
N ILE A 54 -7.75 6.58 -5.86
CA ILE A 54 -7.32 5.79 -7.02
C ILE A 54 -7.82 4.35 -6.92
N ILE A 55 -7.60 3.68 -5.79
CA ILE A 55 -8.10 2.31 -5.55
C ILE A 55 -9.62 2.25 -5.72
N SER A 56 -10.35 3.21 -5.14
CA SER A 56 -11.81 3.30 -5.26
C SER A 56 -12.26 3.44 -6.71
N CYS A 57 -11.59 4.28 -7.51
CA CYS A 57 -11.89 4.47 -8.93
C CYS A 57 -11.65 3.19 -9.75
N LEU A 58 -10.54 2.48 -9.50
CA LEU A 58 -10.24 1.21 -10.17
C LEU A 58 -11.30 0.14 -9.85
N LEU A 59 -11.68 0.01 -8.57
CA LEU A 59 -12.72 -0.93 -8.15
C LEU A 59 -14.08 -0.60 -8.73
N ARG A 60 -14.49 0.68 -8.71
CA ARG A 60 -15.74 1.14 -9.33
C ARG A 60 -15.76 0.86 -10.82
N THR A 61 -14.63 1.04 -11.51
CA THR A 61 -14.50 0.73 -12.93
C THR A 61 -14.71 -0.76 -13.18
N CYS A 62 -14.14 -1.63 -12.32
CA CYS A 62 -14.37 -3.07 -12.41
C CYS A 62 -15.83 -3.46 -12.16
N ILE A 63 -16.49 -2.85 -11.18
CA ILE A 63 -17.92 -3.09 -10.89
C ILE A 63 -18.78 -2.69 -12.09
N LEU A 64 -18.58 -1.46 -12.60
CA LEU A 64 -19.30 -0.97 -13.78
C LEU A 64 -19.07 -1.84 -15.01
N ALA A 65 -17.83 -2.32 -15.18
CA ALA A 65 -17.52 -3.27 -16.24
C ALA A 65 -18.32 -4.56 -16.04
N LEU A 66 -18.27 -5.19 -14.87
CA LEU A 66 -19.03 -6.42 -14.59
C LEU A 66 -20.53 -6.26 -14.84
N ASP A 67 -21.12 -5.17 -14.36
CA ASP A 67 -22.56 -4.87 -14.46
C ASP A 67 -23.01 -4.52 -15.90
N SER A 68 -22.09 -4.16 -16.80
CA SER A 68 -22.48 -3.80 -18.17
C SER A 68 -22.83 -5.04 -19.00
N GLU A 69 -24.04 -5.07 -19.56
CA GLU A 69 -24.43 -6.05 -20.58
C GLU A 69 -23.69 -5.85 -21.91
N ASN A 70 -23.17 -4.64 -22.15
CA ASN A 70 -22.28 -4.34 -23.27
C ASN A 70 -20.84 -4.78 -22.96
N ASP A 71 -20.12 -5.22 -23.99
CA ASP A 71 -18.70 -5.59 -23.88
C ASP A 71 -17.87 -4.41 -23.36
N PHE A 72 -17.30 -4.59 -22.16
CA PHE A 72 -16.28 -3.69 -21.62
C PHE A 72 -14.95 -4.03 -22.30
N ALA A 73 -14.83 -3.68 -23.57
CA ALA A 73 -13.61 -3.81 -24.34
C ALA A 73 -12.86 -2.47 -24.27
N SER A 74 -11.65 -2.49 -23.70
CA SER A 74 -10.76 -1.33 -23.79
C SER A 74 -10.45 -1.07 -25.27
N PRO A 75 -10.66 0.15 -25.79
CA PRO A 75 -10.36 0.48 -27.19
C PRO A 75 -8.86 0.42 -27.52
N ARG A 76 -8.01 0.23 -26.50
CA ARG A 76 -6.55 0.04 -26.64
C ARG A 76 -6.13 -1.42 -26.53
N LEU A 77 -7.02 -2.32 -26.10
CA LEU A 77 -6.75 -3.74 -25.88
C LEU A 77 -7.80 -4.58 -26.63
N ASN A 78 -7.80 -4.47 -27.95
CA ASN A 78 -8.78 -5.11 -28.83
C ASN A 78 -8.80 -6.64 -28.75
N ASN A 79 -7.81 -7.25 -28.09
CA ASN A 79 -7.65 -8.70 -27.94
C ASN A 79 -7.73 -9.18 -26.47
N CYS A 80 -8.15 -8.33 -25.54
CA CYS A 80 -8.27 -8.70 -24.13
C CYS A 80 -9.74 -8.90 -23.79
N SER A 81 -10.09 -10.08 -23.24
CA SER A 81 -11.46 -10.31 -22.78
C SER A 81 -11.80 -9.37 -21.63
N LYS A 82 -13.09 -9.10 -21.46
CA LYS A 82 -13.63 -8.33 -20.33
C LYS A 82 -13.11 -8.88 -19.00
N ASP A 83 -13.23 -10.18 -18.79
CA ASP A 83 -12.82 -10.87 -17.55
C ASP A 83 -11.31 -10.75 -17.31
N LEU A 84 -10.49 -10.93 -18.35
CA LEU A 84 -9.04 -10.81 -18.23
C LEU A 84 -8.61 -9.36 -17.91
N THR A 85 -9.30 -8.38 -18.50
CA THR A 85 -9.07 -6.97 -18.23
C THR A 85 -9.40 -6.64 -16.77
N ILE A 86 -10.55 -7.09 -16.28
CA ILE A 86 -10.99 -6.89 -14.90
C ILE A 86 -10.03 -7.58 -13.92
N ALA A 87 -9.65 -8.83 -14.17
CA ALA A 87 -8.67 -9.56 -13.37
C ALA A 87 -7.33 -8.82 -13.28
N THR A 88 -6.85 -8.27 -14.41
CA THR A 88 -5.60 -7.49 -14.45
C THR A 88 -5.69 -6.21 -13.62
N VAL A 89 -6.84 -5.52 -13.64
CA VAL A 89 -7.04 -4.31 -12.82
C VAL A 89 -7.13 -4.68 -11.33
N LEU A 90 -7.76 -5.80 -10.98
CA LEU A 90 -7.81 -6.29 -9.60
C LEU A 90 -6.42 -6.71 -9.08
N ASP A 91 -5.60 -7.36 -9.91
CA ASP A 91 -4.19 -7.65 -9.60
C ASP A 91 -3.41 -6.35 -9.34
N LEU A 92 -3.66 -5.30 -10.13
CA LEU A 92 -3.06 -3.98 -9.91
C LEU A 92 -3.52 -3.38 -8.58
N VAL A 93 -4.82 -3.42 -8.28
CA VAL A 93 -5.37 -2.93 -7.00
C VAL A 93 -4.70 -3.63 -5.82
N ASP A 94 -4.60 -4.96 -5.84
CA ASP A 94 -3.92 -5.75 -4.81
C ASP A 94 -2.46 -5.33 -4.64
N SER A 95 -1.78 -5.07 -5.76
CA SER A 95 -0.36 -4.67 -5.73
C SER A 95 -0.10 -3.30 -5.12
N ILE A 96 -1.07 -2.37 -5.16
CA ILE A 96 -0.95 -1.01 -4.63
C ILE A 96 -1.57 -0.84 -3.23
N LEU A 97 -2.17 -1.89 -2.67
CA LEU A 97 -2.71 -1.84 -1.31
C LEU A 97 -1.60 -1.50 -0.29
N PRO A 98 -1.83 -0.55 0.62
CA PRO A 98 -0.81 -0.07 1.55
C PRO A 98 -0.63 -0.98 2.78
N ASP A 99 -0.66 -2.31 2.61
CA ASP A 99 -0.68 -3.28 3.73
C ASP A 99 0.49 -3.09 4.70
N ALA A 100 1.71 -2.94 4.15
CA ALA A 100 2.92 -2.74 4.93
C ALA A 100 2.89 -1.41 5.69
N GLN A 101 2.32 -0.36 5.09
CA GLN A 101 2.15 0.93 5.77
C GLN A 101 1.15 0.83 6.92
N LEU A 102 0.02 0.12 6.72
CA LEU A 102 -0.97 -0.12 7.78
C LEU A 102 -0.36 -0.92 8.94
N ALA A 103 0.36 -2.00 8.67
CA ALA A 103 1.06 -2.78 9.70
C ALA A 103 2.10 -1.94 10.47
N SER A 104 2.80 -1.04 9.77
CA SER A 104 3.72 -0.08 10.40
C SER A 104 3.01 0.92 11.29
N TYR A 105 1.86 1.46 10.88
CA TYR A 105 1.07 2.36 11.72
C TYR A 105 0.58 1.66 12.98
N ASP A 106 0.10 0.42 12.90
CA ASP A 106 -0.29 -0.39 14.06
C ASP A 106 0.89 -0.61 15.02
N ALA A 107 2.08 -0.87 14.48
CA ALA A 107 3.30 -1.05 15.28
C ALA A 107 3.73 0.25 15.99
N ILE A 108 3.64 1.38 15.30
CA ILE A 108 3.91 2.71 15.86
C ILE A 108 2.91 3.03 16.97
N GLU A 109 1.61 2.81 16.72
CA GLU A 109 0.55 3.03 17.70
C GLU A 109 0.80 2.22 18.97
N LYS A 110 1.08 0.91 18.85
CA LYS A 110 1.44 0.04 19.98
C LYS A 110 2.67 0.57 20.74
N LEU A 111 3.69 1.03 20.03
CA LEU A 111 4.93 1.55 20.62
C LEU A 111 4.71 2.86 21.39
N LEU A 112 3.81 3.72 20.91
CA LEU A 112 3.47 4.99 21.55
C LEU A 112 2.49 4.80 22.72
N LEU A 113 1.44 3.99 22.55
CA LEU A 113 0.41 3.76 23.58
C LEU A 113 0.88 2.86 24.73
N SER A 114 1.76 1.90 24.47
CA SER A 114 2.39 1.11 25.56
C SER A 114 3.18 1.97 26.54
N LYS A 115 3.60 3.17 26.12
CA LYS A 115 4.28 4.15 26.96
C LYS A 115 3.31 4.92 27.88
N SER A 116 2.02 5.01 27.54
CA SER A 116 1.02 5.74 28.34
C SER A 116 0.49 4.93 29.52
N LYS A 117 0.57 3.59 29.47
CA LYS A 117 0.09 2.68 30.54
C LYS A 117 1.13 2.37 31.62
N GLY A 118 2.30 3.01 31.58
CA GLY A 118 3.44 2.74 32.47
C GLY A 118 3.93 3.96 33.27
N GLN A 119 3.05 4.91 33.58
CA GLN A 119 3.30 5.95 34.58
C GLN A 119 2.50 5.66 35.85
#